data_AF-A0A928XEY8-F1
#
_entry.id   AF-A0A928XEY8-F1
#
_cell.length_a   1.000
_cell.length_b   1.000
_cell.length_c   1.000
_cell.angle_alpha   90.00
_cell.angle_beta   90.00
_cell.angle_gamma   90.00
#
_symmetry.space_group_name_H-M   'P 1'
#
loop_
_entity.id
_entity.type
_entity.pdbx_description
1 polymer ?
#
loop_
_entity_poly.entity_id
_entity_poly.type
_entity_poly.pdbx_seq_one_letter_code
_entity_poly.pdbx_strand_id
1 'polypeptide(L)'
;MLYDRGSKIKTNSFAGGLEMDTFWRTIIWQQYTKDELQSYLDHCRQKCQATLEALTDEKARQRCEFSWGEVSFAELLLYTMRHVQEHAAQLNLILGQKVGSAPGWVARAQRS
;
A
#
# COMPACT_ATOMS: atom_id res chain seq x y z
N MET A 1 -18.23 45.48 -40.11
CA MET A 1 -19.00 44.29 -39.67
C MET A 1 -18.22 43.69 -38.50
N LEU A 2 -18.49 44.11 -37.26
CA LEU A 2 -19.46 43.51 -36.31
C LEU A 2 -18.91 42.14 -35.80
N TYR A 3 -18.54 41.91 -34.53
CA TYR A 3 -18.97 42.51 -33.26
C TYR A 3 -17.87 42.37 -32.18
N ASP A 4 -17.63 43.46 -31.44
CA ASP A 4 -17.06 43.49 -30.10
C ASP A 4 -18.14 43.07 -29.09
N ARG A 5 -17.83 42.16 -28.17
CA ARG A 5 -18.47 42.16 -26.86
C ARG A 5 -17.48 41.73 -25.79
N GLY A 6 -16.78 42.73 -25.25
CA GLY A 6 -15.89 42.58 -24.12
C GLY A 6 -16.50 41.81 -22.94
N SER A 7 -15.64 41.00 -22.32
CA SER A 7 -15.59 40.90 -20.87
C SER A 7 -14.12 40.69 -20.51
N LYS A 8 -13.53 41.71 -19.88
CA LYS A 8 -12.20 41.59 -19.28
C LYS A 8 -12.31 40.58 -18.14
N ILE A 9 -11.98 39.31 -18.40
CA ILE A 9 -11.64 38.41 -17.31
C ILE A 9 -10.31 38.93 -16.78
N LYS A 10 -10.39 39.65 -15.65
CA LYS A 10 -9.22 40.03 -14.88
C LYS A 10 -8.47 38.73 -14.58
N THR A 11 -7.26 38.61 -15.09
CA THR A 11 -6.28 37.65 -14.62
C THR A 11 -5.92 38.04 -13.19
N ASN A 12 -6.76 37.66 -12.22
CA ASN A 12 -6.29 37.52 -10.86
C ASN A 12 -5.32 36.35 -10.89
N SER A 13 -4.04 36.69 -11.00
CA SER A 13 -2.95 35.90 -10.47
C SER A 13 -3.39 35.32 -9.13
N PHE A 14 -3.75 34.04 -9.10
CA PHE A 14 -3.77 33.27 -7.88
C PHE A 14 -2.30 33.06 -7.49
N ALA A 15 -1.72 34.12 -6.92
CA ALA A 15 -0.59 34.02 -6.03
C ALA A 15 -1.12 33.34 -4.76
N GLY A 16 -1.22 32.02 -4.82
CA GLY A 16 -1.81 31.20 -3.79
C GLY A 16 -1.38 29.76 -4.03
N GLY A 17 -0.09 29.51 -3.83
CA GLY A 17 0.34 28.14 -3.53
C GLY A 17 -0.50 27.70 -2.34
N LEU A 18 -1.36 26.71 -2.55
CA LEU A 18 -2.13 26.11 -1.48
C LEU A 18 -1.11 25.47 -0.54
N GLU A 19 -0.80 26.16 0.55
CA GLU A 19 -0.06 25.57 1.65
C GLU A 19 -0.91 24.41 2.17
N MET A 20 -0.35 23.21 2.09
CA MET A 20 -1.01 21.95 2.37
C MET A 20 -1.38 21.89 3.85
N ASP A 21 -2.56 22.41 4.20
CA ASP A 21 -2.90 22.70 5.58
C ASP A 21 -2.97 21.45 6.48
N THR A 22 -2.90 21.69 7.79
CA THR A 22 -2.95 20.67 8.84
C THR A 22 -4.23 19.83 8.78
N PHE A 23 -5.33 20.37 8.26
CA PHE A 23 -6.61 19.66 8.16
C PHE A 23 -6.52 18.52 7.15
N TRP A 24 -5.89 18.73 5.99
CA TRP A 24 -5.65 17.66 5.01
C TRP A 24 -4.67 16.58 5.52
N ARG A 25 -3.62 16.97 6.26
CA ARG A 25 -2.69 16.00 6.89
C ARG A 25 -3.33 15.18 7.99
N THR A 26 -4.28 15.74 8.74
CA THR A 26 -4.81 15.08 9.95
C THR A 26 -6.08 14.28 9.66
N ILE A 27 -6.94 14.74 8.73
CA ILE A 27 -8.26 14.14 8.51
C ILE A 27 -8.29 13.19 7.31
N ILE A 28 -7.46 13.42 6.28
CA ILE A 28 -7.52 12.66 5.02
C ILE A 28 -6.28 11.78 4.80
N TRP A 29 -5.14 12.14 5.40
CA TRP A 29 -3.89 11.38 5.34
C TRP A 29 -3.24 11.18 6.71
N GLN A 30 -4.01 10.62 7.66
CA GLN A 30 -3.44 10.24 8.94
C GLN A 30 -2.30 9.24 8.73
N GLN A 31 -1.09 9.61 9.16
CA GLN A 31 0.04 8.69 9.16
C GLN A 31 -0.16 7.68 10.28
N TYR A 32 -0.22 6.40 9.94
CA TYR A 32 -0.24 5.34 10.93
C TYR A 32 1.02 5.39 11.79
N THR A 33 0.82 5.30 13.10
CA THR A 33 1.91 5.14 14.06
C THR A 33 2.60 3.79 13.86
N LYS A 34 3.82 3.66 14.39
CA LYS A 34 4.56 2.41 14.33
C LYS A 34 3.80 1.27 15.01
N ASP A 35 3.14 1.54 16.13
CA ASP A 35 2.43 0.54 16.92
C ASP A 35 1.16 0.05 16.20
N GLU A 36 0.44 0.96 15.51
CA GLU A 36 -0.69 0.58 14.64
C GLU A 36 -0.24 -0.30 13.47
N LEU A 37 0.88 0.06 12.82
CA LEU A 37 1.44 -0.74 11.74
C LEU A 37 1.89 -2.12 12.23
N GLN A 38 2.54 -2.20 13.39
CA GLN A 38 2.93 -3.48 14.00
C GLN A 38 1.72 -4.34 14.34
N SER A 39 0.70 -3.74 14.97
CA SER A 39 -0.56 -4.43 15.29
C SER A 39 -1.26 -4.96 14.02
N TYR A 40 -1.24 -4.18 12.94
CA TYR A 40 -1.80 -4.61 11.67
C TYR A 40 -0.98 -5.73 11.00
N LEU A 41 0.34 -5.71 11.11
CA LEU A 41 1.20 -6.80 10.63
C LEU A 41 0.92 -8.10 11.39
N ASP A 42 0.70 -8.03 12.71
CA ASP A 42 0.33 -9.18 13.52
C ASP A 42 -1.05 -9.73 13.13
N HIS A 43 -2.04 -8.85 12.91
CA HIS A 43 -3.33 -9.24 12.37
C HIS A 43 -3.20 -9.93 11.00
N CYS A 44 -2.41 -9.37 10.09
CA CYS A 44 -2.15 -9.96 8.77
C CYS A 44 -1.48 -11.33 8.88
N ARG A 45 -0.55 -11.51 9.82
CA ARG A 45 0.10 -12.80 10.09
C ARG A 45 -0.91 -13.86 10.54
N GLN A 46 -1.75 -13.52 11.51
CA GLN A 46 -2.80 -14.43 12.00
C GLN A 46 -3.79 -14.79 10.89
N LYS A 47 -4.21 -13.80 10.09
CA LYS A 47 -5.08 -14.03 8.94
C LYS A 47 -4.45 -14.95 7.90
N CYS A 48 -3.15 -14.78 7.63
CA CYS A 48 -2.40 -15.65 6.72
C CYS A 48 -2.36 -17.09 7.24
N GLN A 49 -2.01 -17.29 8.51
CA GLN A 49 -2.01 -18.61 9.15
C GLN A 49 -3.38 -19.28 9.07
N ALA A 50 -4.43 -18.60 9.51
CA ALA A 50 -5.80 -19.12 9.46
C ALA A 50 -6.25 -19.45 8.02
N THR A 51 -5.86 -18.63 7.03
CA THR A 51 -6.18 -18.88 5.62
C THR A 51 -5.48 -20.14 5.11
N LEU A 52 -4.20 -20.34 5.47
CA LEU A 52 -3.42 -21.51 5.07
C LEU A 52 -3.87 -22.79 5.78
N GLU A 53 -4.20 -22.72 7.07
CA GLU A 53 -4.69 -23.85 7.86
C GLU A 53 -6.07 -24.34 7.37
N ALA A 54 -6.93 -23.41 6.93
CA ALA A 54 -8.24 -23.72 6.37
C ALA A 54 -8.22 -23.98 4.85
N LEU A 55 -7.04 -23.96 4.21
CA LEU A 55 -6.94 -24.06 2.75
C LEU A 55 -7.27 -25.48 2.28
N THR A 56 -8.40 -25.63 1.60
CA THR A 56 -8.76 -26.88 0.94
C THR A 56 -8.27 -26.90 -0.51
N ASP A 57 -8.12 -28.11 -1.03
CA ASP A 57 -7.79 -28.39 -2.42
C ASP A 57 -8.78 -27.76 -3.43
N GLU A 58 -10.06 -27.73 -3.07
CA GLU A 58 -11.11 -27.06 -3.84
C GLU A 58 -10.92 -25.54 -3.81
N LYS A 59 -10.72 -24.98 -2.60
CA LYS A 59 -10.52 -23.54 -2.43
C LYS A 59 -9.26 -23.05 -3.14
N ALA A 60 -8.18 -23.82 -3.09
CA ALA A 60 -6.93 -23.53 -3.77
C ALA A 60 -7.10 -23.42 -5.29
N ARG A 61 -7.98 -24.23 -5.89
CA ARG A 61 -8.29 -24.22 -7.33
C ARG A 61 -9.34 -23.19 -7.73
N GLN A 62 -10.04 -22.57 -6.77
CA GLN A 62 -11.04 -21.54 -7.05
C GLN A 62 -10.42 -20.42 -7.88
N ARG A 63 -11.10 -20.01 -8.97
CA ARG A 63 -10.67 -18.88 -9.80
C ARG A 63 -11.02 -17.55 -9.14
N CYS A 64 -10.10 -16.60 -9.24
CA CYS A 64 -10.22 -15.23 -8.78
C CYS A 64 -10.00 -14.31 -9.97
N GLU A 65 -11.01 -13.51 -10.28
CA GLU A 65 -10.99 -12.55 -11.37
C GLU A 65 -10.61 -11.16 -10.87
N PHE A 66 -9.68 -10.52 -11.58
CA PHE A 66 -9.26 -9.16 -11.34
C PHE A 66 -9.21 -8.40 -12.68
N SER A 67 -9.15 -7.07 -12.63
CA SER A 67 -9.03 -6.24 -13.83
C SER A 67 -7.77 -6.53 -14.67
N TRP A 68 -6.76 -7.13 -14.06
CA TRP A 68 -5.46 -7.45 -14.68
C TRP A 68 -5.30 -8.93 -15.05
N GLY A 69 -6.32 -9.77 -14.81
CA GLY A 69 -6.31 -11.18 -15.20
C GLY A 69 -7.05 -12.10 -14.22
N GLU A 70 -7.01 -13.38 -14.52
CA GLU A 70 -7.60 -14.45 -13.72
C GLU A 70 -6.50 -15.38 -13.19
N VAL A 71 -6.56 -15.69 -11.90
CA VAL A 71 -5.63 -16.60 -11.22
C VAL A 71 -6.39 -17.53 -10.28
N SER A 72 -5.83 -18.70 -10.00
CA SER A 72 -6.33 -19.53 -8.88
C SER A 72 -6.04 -18.85 -7.54
N PHE A 73 -6.80 -19.21 -6.51
CA PHE A 73 -6.57 -18.69 -5.16
C PHE A 73 -5.17 -19.07 -4.66
N ALA A 74 -4.64 -20.25 -5.00
CA ALA A 74 -3.28 -20.64 -4.66
C ALA A 74 -2.22 -19.72 -5.33
N GLU A 75 -2.40 -19.39 -6.61
CA GLU A 75 -1.51 -18.45 -7.32
C GLU A 75 -1.61 -17.04 -6.72
N LEU A 76 -2.79 -16.63 -6.27
CA LEU A 76 -2.98 -15.37 -5.55
C LEU A 76 -2.18 -15.35 -4.23
N LEU A 77 -2.20 -16.44 -3.45
CA LEU A 77 -1.40 -16.52 -2.22
C LEU A 77 0.12 -16.41 -2.50
N LEU A 78 0.60 -17.07 -3.56
CA LEU A 78 2.00 -16.95 -4.00
C LEU A 78 2.32 -15.54 -4.50
N TYR A 79 1.38 -14.89 -5.19
CA TYR A 79 1.52 -13.49 -5.59
C TYR A 79 1.64 -12.57 -4.37
N THR A 80 0.78 -12.72 -3.37
CA THR A 80 0.85 -11.96 -2.11
C THR A 80 2.18 -12.16 -1.40
N MET A 81 2.71 -13.39 -1.33
CA MET A 81 4.03 -13.65 -0.75
C MET A 81 5.15 -12.87 -1.47
N ARG A 82 5.19 -12.93 -2.81
CA ARG A 82 6.20 -12.19 -3.61
C ARG A 82 6.10 -10.68 -3.40
N HIS A 83 4.88 -10.15 -3.35
CA HIS A 83 4.64 -8.73 -3.12
C HIS A 83 5.12 -8.26 -1.74
N VAL A 84 4.88 -9.05 -0.69
CA VAL A 84 5.40 -8.77 0.65
C VAL A 84 6.93 -8.83 0.66
N GLN A 85 7.55 -9.80 -0.01
CA GLN A 85 9.01 -9.90 -0.10
C GLN A 85 9.64 -8.70 -0.81
N GLU A 86 9.03 -8.23 -1.91
CA GLU A 86 9.48 -7.04 -2.64
C GLU A 86 9.45 -5.79 -1.75
N HIS A 87 8.33 -5.53 -1.07
CA HIS A 87 8.21 -4.37 -0.18
C HIS A 87 9.11 -4.47 1.06
N ALA A 88 9.33 -5.67 1.61
CA ALA A 88 10.28 -5.88 2.69
C ALA A 88 11.72 -5.55 2.25
N ALA A 89 12.11 -5.92 1.02
CA ALA A 89 13.41 -5.57 0.46
C ALA A 89 13.57 -4.04 0.26
N GLN A 90 12.52 -3.36 -0.23
CA GLN A 90 12.51 -1.90 -0.34
C GLN A 90 12.65 -1.22 1.03
N LEU A 91 11.94 -1.71 2.06
CA LEU A 91 12.07 -1.20 3.42
C LEU A 91 13.49 -1.42 3.97
N ASN A 92 14.07 -2.60 3.76
CA ASN A 92 15.45 -2.90 4.17
C ASN A 92 16.46 -1.97 3.50
N LEU A 93 16.29 -1.66 2.21
CA LEU A 93 17.14 -0.68 1.52
C LEU A 93 17.05 0.70 2.19
N ILE A 94 15.84 1.17 2.49
CA ILE A 94 15.61 2.45 3.16
C ILE A 94 16.25 2.46 4.55
N LEU A 95 16.08 1.40 5.34
CA LEU A 95 16.70 1.28 6.66
C LEU A 95 18.24 1.30 6.56
N GLY A 96 18.82 0.54 5.64
CA GLY A 96 20.27 0.58 5.39
C GLY A 96 20.78 1.98 5.06
N GLN A 97 20.05 2.73 4.23
CA GLN A 97 20.41 4.10 3.86
C GLN A 97 20.20 5.12 4.99
N LYS A 98 19.16 4.96 5.81
CA LYS A 98 18.75 5.97 6.81
C LYS A 98 19.33 5.73 8.20
N VAL A 99 19.50 4.48 8.62
CA VAL A 99 19.97 4.11 9.96
C VAL A 99 21.25 3.28 9.94
N GLY A 100 21.84 3.04 8.76
CA GLY A 100 23.10 2.32 8.59
C GLY A 100 23.02 0.81 8.89
N SER A 101 21.80 0.29 9.09
CA SER A 101 21.56 -1.11 9.44
C SER A 101 20.22 -1.57 8.90
N ALA A 102 20.17 -2.78 8.39
CA ALA A 102 18.94 -3.44 7.94
C ALA A 102 18.94 -4.89 8.42
N PRO A 103 17.76 -5.46 8.76
CA PRO A 103 17.66 -6.87 9.08
C PRO A 103 18.16 -7.76 7.93
N GLY A 104 18.78 -8.89 8.28
CA GLY A 104 19.17 -9.92 7.32
C GLY A 104 17.96 -10.65 6.72
N TRP A 105 18.22 -11.50 5.71
CA TRP A 105 17.20 -12.34 5.11
C TRP A 105 16.59 -13.31 6.13
N VAL A 106 15.25 -13.36 6.17
CA VAL A 106 14.51 -14.26 7.05
C VAL A 106 14.10 -15.50 6.25
N ALA A 107 14.88 -16.57 6.36
CA ALA A 107 14.59 -17.82 5.65
C ALA A 107 13.44 -18.63 6.27
N ARG A 108 13.14 -18.40 7.56
CA ARG A 108 12.12 -19.11 8.31
C ARG A 108 11.42 -18.15 9.28
N ALA A 109 10.09 -18.16 9.29
CA ALA A 109 9.33 -17.46 10.30
C ALA A 109 9.57 -18.09 11.69
N GLN A 110 9.73 -17.26 12.71
CA GLN A 110 9.75 -17.75 14.09
C GLN A 110 8.41 -18.44 14.41
N ARG A 111 8.47 -19.52 15.19
CA ARG A 111 7.26 -20.11 15.79
C ARG A 111 6.76 -19.14 16.85
N SER A 112 5.57 -18.59 16.63
CA SER A 112 4.75 -17.87 17.61
C SER A 112 3.99 -18.87 18.46
#